data_AF-A0AAN8Y879-F1
#
_entry.id   AF-A0AAN8Y879-F1
#
_cell.length_a   1.000
_cell.length_b   1.000
_cell.length_c   1.000
_cell.angle_alpha   90.00
_cell.angle_beta   90.00
_cell.angle_gamma   90.00
#
_symmetry.space_group_name_H-M   'P 1'
#
loop_
_entity.id
_entity.type
_entity.pdbx_description
1 polymer ?
#
loop_
_entity_poly.entity_id
_entity_poly.type
_entity_poly.pdbx_seq_one_letter_code
_entity_poly.pdbx_strand_id
1 'polypeptide(L)'
;MEKRISRKARTAYASLISLHTNLQNKDEVFRIWKEMKSIFRKVNDIEYSCIISSLLKQGEFGEAMNLYSEWEAVSVTKDTRIANLILAAYIKPK
;
A
#
# COMPACT_ATOMS: atom_id res chain seq x y z
N MET A 1 -27.38 2.26 1.30
CA MET A 1 -26.69 1.52 0.20
C MET A 1 -25.28 2.03 -0.06
N GLU A 2 -25.03 3.34 -0.01
CA GLU A 2 -23.76 4.01 -0.32
C GLU A 2 -22.53 3.46 0.43
N LYS A 3 -22.64 3.17 1.74
CA LYS A 3 -21.53 2.60 2.53
C LYS A 3 -21.03 1.24 2.00
N ARG A 4 -21.91 0.41 1.43
CA ARG A 4 -21.52 -0.88 0.82
C ARG A 4 -20.81 -0.69 -0.51
N ILE A 5 -21.22 0.30 -1.30
CA ILE A 5 -20.59 0.64 -2.58
C ILE A 5 -19.18 1.18 -2.32
N SER A 6 -19.03 2.09 -1.36
CA SER A 6 -17.73 2.63 -0.93
C SER A 6 -16.77 1.54 -0.41
N ARG A 7 -17.25 0.59 0.41
CA ARG A 7 -16.40 -0.51 0.91
C ARG A 7 -15.94 -1.45 -0.21
N LYS A 8 -16.83 -1.78 -1.16
CA LYS A 8 -16.47 -2.58 -2.34
C LYS A 8 -15.45 -1.85 -3.24
N ALA A 9 -15.63 -0.55 -3.44
CA ALA A 9 -14.69 0.29 -4.16
C ALA A 9 -13.30 0.27 -3.49
N ARG A 10 -13.27 0.43 -2.15
CA ARG A 10 -12.04 0.39 -1.35
C ARG A 10 -11.27 -0.94 -1.49
N THR A 11 -11.97 -2.07 -1.46
CA THR A 11 -11.34 -3.38 -1.70
C THR A 11 -10.87 -3.56 -3.15
N ALA A 12 -11.54 -2.93 -4.12
CA ALA A 12 -11.14 -3.00 -5.53
C ALA A 12 -9.79 -2.31 -5.77
N TYR A 13 -9.49 -1.21 -5.07
CA TYR A 13 -8.19 -0.54 -5.15
C TYR A 13 -7.03 -1.46 -4.76
N ALA A 14 -7.17 -2.25 -3.69
CA ALA A 14 -6.15 -3.22 -3.30
C ALA A 14 -5.94 -4.30 -4.38
N SER A 15 -7.02 -4.78 -5.00
CA SER A 15 -6.94 -5.72 -6.13
C SER A 15 -6.25 -5.11 -7.35
N LEU A 16 -6.57 -3.85 -7.69
CA LEU A 16 -5.94 -3.13 -8.80
C LEU A 16 -4.44 -2.90 -8.54
N ILE A 17 -4.06 -2.46 -7.35
CA ILE A 17 -2.66 -2.32 -6.95
C ILE A 17 -1.93 -3.66 -7.10
N SER A 18 -2.50 -4.75 -6.58
CA SER A 18 -1.87 -6.08 -6.71
C SER A 18 -1.78 -6.55 -8.16
N LEU A 19 -2.78 -6.28 -8.99
CA LEU A 19 -2.77 -6.63 -10.42
C LEU A 19 -1.63 -5.89 -11.14
N HIS A 20 -1.56 -4.58 -11.01
CA HIS A 20 -0.52 -3.77 -11.67
C HIS A 20 0.88 -4.05 -11.12
N THR A 21 0.99 -4.46 -9.86
CA THR A 21 2.24 -4.97 -9.29
C THR A 21 2.74 -6.20 -10.04
N ASN A 22 1.86 -7.17 -10.30
CA ASN A 22 2.21 -8.38 -11.02
C ASN A 22 2.55 -8.11 -12.50
N LEU A 23 1.97 -7.05 -13.08
CA LEU A 23 2.31 -6.56 -14.42
C LEU A 23 3.58 -5.70 -14.46
N GLN A 24 4.28 -5.55 -13.32
CA GLN A 24 5.45 -4.67 -13.16
C GLN A 24 5.22 -3.21 -13.58
N ASN A 25 3.95 -2.75 -13.57
CA ASN A 25 3.59 -1.40 -13.95
C ASN A 25 3.59 -0.50 -12.70
N LYS A 26 4.75 0.11 -12.41
CA LYS A 26 5.00 0.92 -11.22
C LYS A 26 4.19 2.23 -11.24
N ASP A 27 4.16 2.90 -12.39
CA ASP A 27 3.48 4.19 -12.55
C ASP A 27 1.99 4.05 -12.22
N GLU A 28 1.38 2.96 -12.68
CA GLU A 28 -0.03 2.70 -12.46
C GLU A 28 -0.33 2.36 -11.00
N VAL A 29 0.56 1.62 -10.32
CA VAL A 29 0.47 1.39 -8.87
C VAL A 29 0.45 2.72 -8.10
N PHE A 30 1.33 3.66 -8.43
CA PHE A 30 1.35 4.99 -7.82
C PHE A 30 0.11 5.82 -8.16
N ARG A 31 -0.35 5.78 -9.42
CA ARG A 31 -1.55 6.50 -9.87
C ARG A 31 -2.77 6.04 -9.07
N ILE A 32 -2.97 4.73 -8.97
CA ILE A 32 -4.07 4.11 -8.22
C ILE A 32 -3.99 4.47 -6.73
N TRP A 33 -2.79 4.44 -6.14
CA TRP A 33 -2.60 4.83 -4.73
C TRP A 33 -2.96 6.31 -4.48
N LYS A 34 -2.51 7.23 -5.34
CA LYS A 34 -2.85 8.67 -5.25
C LYS A 34 -4.35 8.90 -5.37
N GLU A 35 -4.99 8.23 -6.34
CA GLU A 35 -6.44 8.28 -6.52
C GLU A 35 -7.18 7.80 -5.27
N MET A 36 -6.77 6.65 -4.72
CA MET A 36 -7.34 6.12 -3.48
C MET A 36 -7.20 7.10 -2.31
N LYS A 37 -6.02 7.72 -2.12
CA LYS A 37 -5.81 8.74 -1.07
C LYS A 37 -6.67 9.99 -1.28
N SER A 38 -6.98 10.36 -2.52
CA SER A 38 -7.85 11.50 -2.82
C SER A 38 -9.31 11.26 -2.44
N ILE A 39 -9.77 10.00 -2.54
CA ILE A 39 -11.15 9.60 -2.23
C ILE A 39 -11.32 9.30 -0.74
N PHE A 40 -10.34 8.62 -0.13
CA PHE A 40 -10.42 8.18 1.26
C PHE A 40 -9.57 9.06 2.17
N ARG A 41 -10.24 9.89 2.98
CA ARG A 41 -9.59 10.78 3.97
C ARG A 41 -8.68 10.04 4.97
N LYS A 42 -8.99 8.78 5.30
CA LYS A 42 -8.17 7.94 6.17
C LYS A 42 -7.95 6.58 5.54
N VAL A 43 -6.68 6.24 5.35
CA VAL A 43 -6.20 4.93 4.89
C VAL A 43 -5.92 4.05 6.12
N ASN A 44 -6.18 2.74 6.01
CA ASN A 44 -5.98 1.79 7.10
C ASN A 44 -4.73 0.92 6.88
N ASP A 45 -4.34 0.18 7.92
CA ASP A 45 -3.14 -0.66 7.89
C ASP A 45 -3.13 -1.69 6.75
N ILE A 46 -4.28 -2.26 6.36
CA ILE A 46 -4.36 -3.24 5.26
C ILE A 46 -3.99 -2.59 3.92
N GLU A 47 -4.43 -1.36 3.70
CA GLU A 47 -4.14 -0.62 2.47
C GLU A 47 -2.69 -0.18 2.41
N TYR A 48 -2.13 0.32 3.53
CA TYR A 48 -0.70 0.61 3.63
C TYR A 48 0.14 -0.65 3.40
N SER A 49 -0.25 -1.78 4.01
CA SER A 49 0.40 -3.07 3.81
C SER A 49 0.40 -3.48 2.33
N CYS A 50 -0.73 -3.29 1.64
CA CYS A 50 -0.88 -3.62 0.22
C CYS A 50 0.08 -2.79 -0.66
N ILE A 51 0.09 -1.46 -0.51
CA ILE A 51 0.95 -0.60 -1.34
C ILE A 51 2.44 -0.79 -1.00
N ILE A 52 2.80 -0.88 0.28
CA ILE A 52 4.19 -1.08 0.71
C ILE A 52 4.71 -2.41 0.17
N SER A 53 3.95 -3.50 0.32
CA SER A 53 4.31 -4.80 -0.25
C SER A 53 4.50 -4.74 -1.77
N SER A 54 3.66 -3.96 -2.45
CA SER A 54 3.70 -3.78 -3.90
C SER A 54 4.96 -3.06 -4.37
N LEU A 55 5.32 -1.95 -3.71
CA LEU A 55 6.53 -1.18 -4.01
C LEU A 55 7.80 -1.98 -3.73
N LEU A 56 7.83 -2.73 -2.62
CA LEU A 56 8.95 -3.62 -2.30
C LEU A 56 9.15 -4.69 -3.37
N LYS A 57 8.07 -5.30 -3.90
CA LYS A 57 8.15 -6.27 -5.00
C LYS A 57 8.64 -5.65 -6.31
N GLN A 58 8.40 -4.36 -6.50
CA GLN A 58 8.83 -3.60 -7.67
C GLN A 58 10.26 -3.03 -7.52
N GLY A 59 10.92 -3.24 -6.38
CA GLY A 59 12.25 -2.71 -6.10
C GLY A 59 12.28 -1.24 -5.70
N GLU A 60 11.11 -0.61 -5.50
CA GLU A 60 10.96 0.79 -5.10
C GLU A 60 11.08 0.94 -3.59
N PHE A 61 12.24 0.55 -3.04
CA PHE A 61 12.46 0.52 -1.59
C PHE A 61 12.37 1.91 -0.94
N GLY A 62 12.89 2.95 -1.61
CA GLY A 62 12.84 4.32 -1.10
C GLY A 62 11.40 4.81 -0.89
N GLU A 63 10.55 4.60 -1.89
CA GLU A 63 9.13 4.98 -1.80
C GLU A 63 8.36 4.11 -0.80
N ALA A 64 8.68 2.81 -0.71
CA ALA A 64 8.12 1.93 0.31
C ALA A 64 8.47 2.44 1.73
N MET A 65 9.68 2.93 1.94
CA MET A 65 10.12 3.49 3.22
C MET A 65 9.42 4.82 3.53
N ASN A 66 9.24 5.70 2.54
CA ASN A 66 8.47 6.94 2.70
C ASN A 66 7.04 6.65 3.17
N LEU A 67 6.37 5.68 2.54
CA LEU A 67 5.02 5.27 2.94
C LEU A 67 5.00 4.56 4.30
N TYR A 68 6.06 3.82 4.65
CA TYR A 68 6.20 3.24 5.98
C TYR A 68 6.29 4.33 7.07
N SER A 69 7.10 5.36 6.87
CA SER A 69 7.20 6.48 7.81
C SER A 69 5.88 7.27 7.91
N GLU A 70 5.17 7.47 6.80
CA GLU A 70 3.82 8.06 6.83
C GLU A 70 2.86 7.20 7.65
N TRP A 71 2.82 5.89 7.38
CA TRP A 71 1.99 4.93 8.10
C TRP A 71 2.32 4.93 9.60
N GLU A 72 3.60 4.95 9.95
CA GLU A 72 4.05 4.99 11.33
C GLU A 72 3.55 6.27 12.02
N ALA A 73 3.54 7.41 11.36
CA ALA A 73 3.02 8.64 11.97
C ALA A 73 1.49 8.63 12.19
N VAL A 74 0.72 7.96 11.32
CA VAL A 74 -0.76 8.05 11.33
C VAL A 74 -1.48 6.82 11.91
N SER A 75 -0.81 5.66 11.98
CA SER A 75 -1.44 4.42 12.41
C SER A 75 -1.61 4.36 13.92
N VAL A 76 -2.85 4.06 14.33
CA VAL A 76 -3.22 3.88 15.75
C VAL A 76 -2.95 2.43 16.19
N THR A 77 -3.16 1.48 15.29
CA THR A 77 -3.06 0.04 15.55
C THR A 77 -1.63 -0.48 15.47
N LYS A 78 -0.75 0.21 14.73
CA LYS A 78 0.67 -0.13 14.60
C LYS A 78 0.88 -1.61 14.26
N ASP A 79 0.10 -2.11 13.30
CA ASP A 79 0.18 -3.48 12.82
C ASP A 79 1.62 -3.89 12.45
N THR A 80 2.20 -4.74 13.28
CA THR A 80 3.60 -5.18 13.18
C THR A 80 3.91 -5.90 11.88
N ARG A 81 2.89 -6.42 11.18
CA ARG A 81 3.07 -7.05 9.87
C ARG A 81 3.65 -6.09 8.85
N ILE A 82 3.38 -4.78 8.97
CA ILE A 82 3.90 -3.76 8.04
C ILE A 82 5.39 -3.50 8.29
N ALA A 83 5.81 -3.40 9.55
CA ALA A 83 7.23 -3.32 9.90
C ALA A 83 8.00 -4.55 9.41
N ASN A 84 7.40 -5.75 9.55
CA ASN A 84 7.98 -6.98 9.06
C ASN A 84 8.18 -7.00 7.53
N LEU A 85 7.36 -6.29 6.75
CA LEU A 85 7.57 -6.17 5.29
C LEU A 85 8.89 -5.44 4.99
N ILE A 86 9.14 -4.32 5.66
CA ILE A 86 10.36 -3.52 5.48
C ILE A 86 11.59 -4.32 5.92
N LEU A 87 11.53 -4.94 7.10
CA LEU A 87 12.61 -5.78 7.61
C LEU A 87 12.92 -6.94 6.64
N ALA A 88 11.88 -7.63 6.16
CA ALA A 88 12.03 -8.73 5.21
C ALA A 88 12.64 -8.27 3.87
N ALA A 89 12.33 -7.06 3.41
CA ALA A 89 12.96 -6.51 2.21
C ALA A 89 14.41 -6.08 2.44
N TYR A 90 14.75 -5.59 3.63
CA TYR A 90 16.10 -5.18 3.98
C TYR A 90 17.08 -6.36 4.11
N ILE A 91 16.61 -7.49 4.65
CA ILE A 91 17.45 -8.69 4.83
C ILE A 91 17.57 -9.54 3.56
N LYS A 92 16.71 -9.32 2.55
CA LYS A 92 16.77 -10.10 1.31
C LYS A 92 18.07 -9.74 0.56
N PRO A 93 18.89 -10.73 0.17
CA PRO A 93 20.09 -10.48 -0.62
C PRO A 93 19.71 -9.83 -1.96
N LYS A 94 20.48 -8.83 -2.38
CA LYS A 94 20.35 -8.14 -3.66
C LYS A 94 20.94 -8.95 -4.80
#